data_AF-A0A644Y654-F1
#
_entry.id   AF-A0A644Y654-F1
#
_cell.length_a   1.000
_cell.length_b   1.000
_cell.length_c   1.000
_cell.angle_alpha   90.00
_cell.angle_beta   90.00
_cell.angle_gamma   90.00
#
_symmetry.space_group_name_H-M   'P 1'
#
loop_
_entity.id
_entity.type
_entity.pdbx_description
1 polymer ?
#
loop_
_entity_poly.entity_id
_entity_poly.type
_entity_poly.pdbx_seq_one_letter_code
_entity_poly.pdbx_strand_id
1 'polypeptide(L)'
;MVAQSSLDSPAFSQSDEHLDDVTKKPVHDELVYDHTSENERYVVTYRREKDILRTRFIDTLPLPARLLAKLIGFSGAYLRFTGTASLEHFVGGELVEQVSDPAIWELMYFGHTQNS
;
A
#
# COMPACT_ATOMS: atom_id res chain seq x y z
N MET A 1 -23.65 -15.49 24.25
CA MET A 1 -23.30 -14.07 24.06
C MET A 1 -22.08 -14.07 23.16
N VAL A 2 -22.27 -13.87 21.86
CA VAL A 2 -21.15 -13.80 20.90
C VAL A 2 -20.80 -12.33 20.80
N ALA A 3 -19.58 -11.97 21.21
CA ALA A 3 -19.07 -10.62 20.98
C ALA A 3 -18.99 -10.43 19.46
N GLN A 4 -19.87 -9.58 18.91
CA GLN A 4 -19.66 -9.01 17.60
C GLN A 4 -18.52 -8.01 17.74
N SER A 5 -17.28 -8.46 17.54
CA SER A 5 -16.17 -7.57 17.24
C SER A 5 -16.37 -7.09 15.80
N SER A 6 -17.15 -6.01 15.61
CA SER A 6 -16.98 -5.20 14.41
C SER A 6 -15.60 -4.55 14.55
N LEU A 7 -14.60 -5.12 13.85
CA LEU A 7 -13.32 -4.44 13.72
C LEU A 7 -13.57 -3.18 12.91
N ASP A 8 -13.59 -2.02 13.59
CA ASP A 8 -13.59 -0.75 12.89
C ASP A 8 -12.35 -0.70 12.01
N SER A 9 -12.57 -0.48 10.71
CA SER A 9 -11.45 -0.39 9.77
C SER A 9 -10.61 0.84 10.11
N PRO A 10 -9.27 0.76 10.06
CA PRO A 10 -8.42 1.92 10.27
C PRO A 10 -8.79 3.02 9.26
N ALA A 11 -8.79 4.26 9.71
CA ALA A 11 -8.77 5.40 8.80
C ALA A 11 -7.47 5.32 8.00
N PHE A 12 -7.60 5.34 6.68
CA PHE A 12 -6.47 5.20 5.77
C PHE A 12 -6.26 6.50 4.99
N SER A 13 -5.01 6.95 4.93
CA SER A 13 -4.59 8.05 4.06
C SER A 13 -3.30 7.71 3.33
N GLN A 14 -3.15 8.32 2.17
CA GLN A 14 -1.98 8.19 1.31
C GLN A 14 -1.59 9.57 0.78
N SER A 15 -0.30 9.83 0.71
CA SER A 15 0.28 11.13 0.32
C SER A 15 1.40 10.94 -0.69
N ASP A 16 1.80 12.04 -1.33
CA ASP A 16 2.93 12.08 -2.28
C ASP A 16 2.76 11.12 -3.47
N GLU A 17 1.56 11.15 -4.06
CA GLU A 17 1.27 10.36 -5.26
C GLU A 17 2.16 10.78 -6.43
N HIS A 18 2.70 9.80 -7.14
CA HIS A 18 3.34 9.98 -8.44
C HIS A 18 3.26 8.70 -9.26
N LEU A 19 3.58 8.80 -10.55
CA LEU A 19 3.60 7.64 -11.44
C LEU A 19 4.97 6.94 -11.40
N ASP A 20 4.96 5.63 -11.15
CA ASP A 20 6.14 4.80 -11.36
C ASP A 20 6.54 4.80 -12.84
N ASP A 21 7.82 4.99 -13.13
CA ASP A 21 8.32 5.17 -14.49
C ASP A 21 8.33 3.87 -15.31
N VAL A 22 8.32 2.70 -14.66
CA VAL A 22 8.29 1.39 -15.32
C VAL A 22 6.87 0.91 -15.59
N THR A 23 6.04 0.85 -14.54
CA THR A 23 4.68 0.29 -14.56
C THR A 23 3.64 1.32 -14.98
N LYS A 24 3.96 2.61 -14.89
CA LYS A 24 3.03 3.74 -15.11
C LYS A 24 1.85 3.74 -14.15
N LYS A 25 1.96 3.05 -13.01
CA LYS A 25 0.94 3.03 -11.97
C LYS A 25 1.18 4.16 -10.97
N PRO A 26 0.11 4.73 -10.39
CA PRO A 26 0.25 5.62 -9.25
C PRO A 26 0.90 4.84 -8.10
N VAL A 27 1.78 5.51 -7.37
CA VAL A 27 2.43 5.03 -6.15
C VAL A 27 2.51 6.20 -5.19
N HIS A 28 2.61 5.92 -3.89
CA HIS A 28 2.59 6.91 -2.83
C HIS A 28 3.86 6.73 -1.99
N ASP A 29 4.49 7.83 -1.60
CA ASP A 29 5.67 7.76 -0.73
C ASP A 29 5.30 7.63 0.75
N GLU A 30 4.07 7.94 1.13
CA GLU A 30 3.60 7.77 2.51
C GLU A 30 2.20 7.14 2.57
N LEU A 31 2.07 6.13 3.45
CA LEU A 31 0.82 5.45 3.77
C LEU A 31 0.60 5.50 5.28
N VAL A 32 -0.58 5.91 5.72
CA VAL A 32 -0.93 6.00 7.14
C VAL A 32 -2.20 5.20 7.41
N TYR A 33 -2.13 4.34 8.44
CA TYR A 33 -3.25 3.61 9.00
C TYR A 33 -3.46 4.07 10.44
N ASP A 34 -4.58 4.72 10.71
CA ASP A 34 -4.94 5.24 12.02
C ASP A 34 -6.13 4.45 12.56
N HIS A 35 -5.88 3.64 13.59
CA HIS A 35 -6.89 2.84 14.25
C HIS A 35 -7.09 3.32 15.68
N THR A 36 -8.32 3.64 16.04
CA THR A 36 -8.71 3.97 17.40
C THR A 36 -9.64 2.90 17.93
N SER A 37 -9.36 2.39 19.13
CA SER A 37 -10.18 1.40 19.83
C SER A 37 -10.26 1.75 21.31
N GLU A 38 -11.46 2.01 21.81
CA GLU A 38 -11.70 2.44 23.19
C GLU A 38 -10.84 3.65 23.60
N ASN A 39 -9.87 3.45 24.49
CA ASN A 39 -8.95 4.48 25.00
C ASN A 39 -7.56 4.39 24.34
N GLU A 40 -7.41 3.57 23.31
CA GLU A 40 -6.16 3.30 22.62
C GLU A 40 -6.21 3.80 21.17
N ARG A 41 -5.09 4.31 20.68
CA ARG A 41 -4.92 4.67 19.27
C ARG A 41 -3.58 4.18 18.75
N TYR A 42 -3.59 3.58 17.57
CA TYR A 42 -2.43 3.04 16.89
C TYR A 42 -2.31 3.71 15.53
N VAL A 43 -1.17 4.36 15.28
CA VAL A 43 -0.85 4.98 14.00
C VAL A 43 0.32 4.23 13.38
N VAL A 44 0.07 3.51 12.29
CA VAL A 44 1.10 2.85 11.50
C VAL A 44 1.39 3.70 10.28
N THR A 45 2.64 4.12 10.12
CA THR A 45 3.09 4.89 8.96
C THR A 45 4.16 4.13 8.18
N TYR A 46 3.96 3.96 6.87
CA TYR A 46 4.99 3.48 5.95
C TYR A 46 5.52 4.66 5.14
N ARG A 47 6.84 4.84 5.13
CA ARG A 47 7.53 5.83 4.29
C ARG A 47 8.44 5.13 3.29
N ARG A 48 8.14 5.29 2.01
CA ARG A 48 8.88 4.70 0.90
C ARG A 48 10.22 5.40 0.72
N GLU A 49 11.26 4.62 0.51
CA GLU A 49 12.61 5.14 0.20
C GLU A 49 13.11 4.62 -1.15
N LYS A 50 12.86 3.34 -1.47
CA LYS A 50 13.32 2.71 -2.72
C LYS A 50 12.37 1.63 -3.20
N ASP A 51 12.43 1.36 -4.49
CA ASP A 51 11.71 0.27 -5.13
C ASP A 51 12.61 -0.97 -5.25
N ILE A 52 12.18 -2.11 -4.73
CA ILE A 52 12.87 -3.41 -4.82
C ILE A 52 12.52 -4.11 -6.13
N LEU A 53 11.23 -4.20 -6.45
CA LEU A 53 10.74 -4.90 -7.64
C LEU A 53 9.62 -4.11 -8.30
N ARG A 54 9.65 -4.06 -9.62
CA ARG A 54 8.65 -3.39 -10.46
C ARG A 54 8.37 -4.26 -11.66
N THR A 55 7.20 -4.88 -11.70
CA THR A 55 6.84 -5.87 -12.72
C THR A 55 5.49 -5.54 -13.33
N ARG A 56 5.44 -5.45 -14.66
CA ARG A 56 4.17 -5.44 -15.39
C ARG A 56 3.80 -6.88 -15.72
N PHE A 57 2.61 -7.32 -15.34
CA PHE A 57 2.17 -8.71 -15.62
C PHE A 57 2.10 -9.01 -17.12
N ILE A 58 1.89 -7.99 -17.96
CA ILE A 58 1.91 -8.16 -19.41
C ILE A 58 3.28 -8.59 -19.96
N ASP A 59 4.38 -8.30 -19.26
CA ASP A 59 5.73 -8.66 -19.69
C ASP A 59 6.07 -10.12 -19.39
N THR A 60 5.30 -10.78 -18.52
CA THR A 60 5.47 -12.21 -18.20
C THR A 60 4.66 -13.12 -19.14
N LEU A 61 3.87 -12.55 -20.06
CA LEU A 61 3.03 -13.29 -20.98
C LEU A 61 3.78 -13.70 -22.27
N PRO A 62 3.48 -14.88 -22.85
CA PRO A 62 3.92 -15.22 -24.21
C PRO A 62 3.46 -14.17 -25.24
N LEU A 63 4.23 -13.97 -26.32
CA LEU A 63 3.98 -12.91 -27.31
C LEU A 63 2.53 -12.83 -27.84
N PRO A 64 1.85 -13.94 -28.19
CA PRO A 64 0.46 -13.86 -28.66
C PRO A 64 -0.51 -13.37 -27.57
N ALA A 65 -0.35 -13.87 -26.34
CA ALA A 65 -1.16 -13.48 -25.19
C ALA A 65 -0.89 -12.02 -24.80
N ARG A 66 0.35 -11.55 -24.95
CA ARG A 66 0.73 -10.16 -24.71
C ARG A 66 0.01 -9.19 -25.64
N LEU A 67 -0.17 -9.56 -26.92
CA LEU A 67 -0.88 -8.72 -27.89
C LEU A 67 -2.37 -8.60 -27.53
N LEU A 68 -3.01 -9.72 -27.18
CA LEU A 68 -4.40 -9.74 -26.71
C LEU A 68 -4.59 -8.93 -25.42
N ALA A 69 -3.67 -9.09 -24.46
CA ALA A 69 -3.69 -8.33 -23.21
C ALA A 69 -3.64 -6.81 -23.45
N LYS A 70 -2.83 -6.33 -24.40
CA LYS A 70 -2.81 -4.91 -24.79
C LYS A 70 -4.14 -4.46 -25.40
N LEU A 71 -4.76 -5.28 -26.26
CA LEU A 71 -6.02 -4.95 -26.91
C LEU A 71 -7.18 -4.80 -25.92
N ILE A 72 -7.20 -5.61 -24.86
CA ILE A 72 -8.22 -5.52 -23.79
C ILE A 72 -7.83 -4.51 -22.68
N GLY A 73 -6.75 -3.76 -22.85
CA GLY A 73 -6.27 -2.78 -21.88
C GLY A 73 -5.72 -3.37 -20.58
N PHE A 74 -5.39 -4.66 -20.52
CA PHE A 74 -4.86 -5.28 -19.30
C PHE A 74 -3.56 -4.59 -18.87
N SER A 75 -3.58 -4.01 -17.66
CA SER A 75 -2.48 -3.20 -17.13
C SER A 75 -2.07 -3.64 -15.73
N GLY A 76 -2.13 -4.94 -15.42
CA GLY A 76 -1.75 -5.44 -14.11
C GLY A 76 -0.26 -5.23 -13.81
N ALA A 77 0.05 -4.94 -12.54
CA ALA A 77 1.42 -4.68 -12.07
C ALA A 77 1.62 -5.13 -10.63
N TYR A 78 2.86 -5.46 -10.31
CA TYR A 78 3.33 -5.75 -8.96
C TYR A 78 4.53 -4.89 -8.65
N LEU A 79 4.46 -4.18 -7.51
CA LEU A 79 5.55 -3.38 -6.99
C LEU A 79 5.88 -3.84 -5.58
N ARG A 80 7.17 -3.86 -5.25
CA ARG A 80 7.69 -4.10 -3.90
C ARG A 80 8.58 -2.94 -3.51
N PHE A 81 8.36 -2.43 -2.32
CA PHE A 81 9.01 -1.23 -1.81
C PHE A 81 9.82 -1.56 -0.56
N THR A 82 10.82 -0.73 -0.29
CA THR A 82 11.52 -0.70 0.99
C THR A 82 11.57 0.73 1.51
N GLY A 83 11.60 0.85 2.82
CA GLY A 83 11.78 2.11 3.51
C GLY A 83 11.60 1.88 4.99
N THR A 84 10.89 2.78 5.65
CA THR A 84 10.71 2.74 7.10
C THR A 84 9.23 2.54 7.45
N ALA A 85 8.94 1.63 8.37
CA ALA A 85 7.63 1.53 9.02
C ALA A 85 7.75 2.00 10.47
N SER A 86 6.83 2.85 10.90
CA SER A 86 6.75 3.31 12.29
C SER A 86 5.39 2.98 12.90
N LEU A 87 5.40 2.73 14.21
CA LEU A 87 4.22 2.58 15.04
C LEU A 87 4.25 3.65 16.13
N GLU A 88 3.16 4.39 16.25
CA GLU A 88 2.86 5.22 17.42
C GLU A 88 1.64 4.64 18.15
N HIS A 89 1.79 4.33 19.44
CA HIS A 89 0.70 3.86 20.30
C HIS A 89 0.39 4.90 21.36
N PHE A 90 -0.88 5.25 21.46
CA PHE A 90 -1.40 6.21 22.41
C PHE A 90 -2.39 5.53 23.36
N VAL A 91 -2.34 5.89 24.65
CA VAL A 91 -3.32 5.50 25.67
C VAL A 91 -3.82 6.76 26.35
N GLY A 92 -5.14 7.00 26.34
CA GLY A 92 -5.69 8.24 26.90
C GLY A 92 -5.24 9.51 26.17
N GLY A 93 -4.82 9.38 24.91
CA GLY A 93 -4.24 10.47 24.12
C GLY A 93 -2.76 10.74 24.40
N GLU A 94 -2.13 10.03 25.34
CA GLU A 94 -0.69 10.13 25.60
C GLU A 94 0.08 9.09 24.78
N LEU A 95 1.15 9.52 24.12
CA LEU A 95 2.04 8.61 23.40
C LEU A 95 2.81 7.74 24.40
N VAL A 96 2.57 6.43 24.38
CA VAL A 96 3.19 5.47 25.31
C VAL A 96 4.26 4.61 24.64
N GLU A 97 4.21 4.45 23.32
CA GLU A 97 5.22 3.74 22.54
C GLU A 97 5.40 4.40 21.17
N GLN A 98 6.66 4.52 20.76
CA GLN A 98 7.02 4.90 19.40
C GLN A 98 8.21 4.06 18.95
N VAL A 99 8.01 3.27 17.90
CA VAL A 99 9.07 2.45 17.29
C VAL A 99 9.11 2.66 15.78
N SER A 100 10.29 2.46 15.20
CA SER A 100 10.52 2.68 13.78
C SER A 100 11.63 1.75 13.31
N ASP A 101 11.37 0.99 12.25
CA ASP A 101 12.30 0.00 11.71
C ASP A 101 12.25 -0.06 10.18
N PRO A 102 13.34 -0.52 9.52
CA PRO A 102 13.31 -0.84 8.10
C PRO A 102 12.23 -1.88 7.78
N ALA A 103 11.47 -1.65 6.72
CA ALA A 103 10.36 -2.49 6.32
C ALA A 103 10.27 -2.68 4.80
N ILE A 104 9.54 -3.72 4.40
CA ILE A 104 9.21 -4.05 3.02
C ILE A 104 7.69 -4.22 2.92
N TRP A 105 7.08 -3.68 1.87
CA TRP A 105 5.66 -3.87 1.56
C TRP A 105 5.43 -3.93 0.06
N GLU A 106 4.22 -4.32 -0.32
CA GLU A 106 3.87 -4.70 -1.68
C GLU A 106 2.59 -4.00 -2.13
N LEU A 107 2.56 -3.62 -3.40
CA LEU A 107 1.41 -3.01 -4.04
C LEU A 107 1.07 -3.79 -5.32
N MET A 108 -0.16 -4.29 -5.37
CA MET A 108 -0.68 -5.04 -6.51
C MET A 108 -1.78 -4.26 -7.21
N TYR A 109 -1.60 -4.11 -8.52
CA TYR A 109 -2.66 -3.70 -9.44
C TYR A 109 -3.11 -4.93 -10.21
N PHE A 110 -4.32 -5.41 -9.94
CA PHE A 110 -4.89 -6.57 -10.66
C PHE A 110 -5.49 -6.21 -12.04
N GLY A 111 -5.58 -4.91 -12.38
CA GLY A 111 -6.16 -4.45 -13.64
C GLY A 111 -6.05 -2.94 -13.82
N HIS A 112 -7.07 -2.36 -14.45
CA HIS A 112 -7.15 -0.90 -14.59
C HIS A 112 -7.21 -0.24 -13.22
N THR A 113 -6.41 0.81 -13.07
CA THR A 113 -6.59 1.78 -12.00
C THR A 113 -7.79 2.63 -12.37
N GLN A 114 -8.84 2.62 -11.55
CA GLN A 114 -9.91 3.61 -11.67
C GLN A 114 -9.31 4.94 -11.25
N ASN A 115 -8.83 5.71 -12.23
CA ASN A 115 -8.59 7.15 -12.20
C ASN A 115 -8.21 7.55 -13.63
N SER A 116 -9.20 8.07 -14.36
CA SER A 116 -9.07 8.81 -15.63
C SER A 116 -9.86 10.10 -15.49
#